data_AF-A0A847CM47-F1
#
_entry.id   AF-A0A847CM47-F1
#
_cell.length_a   1.000
_cell.length_b   1.000
_cell.length_c   1.000
_cell.angle_alpha   90.00
_cell.angle_beta   90.00
_cell.angle_gamma   90.00
#
_symmetry.space_group_name_H-M   'P 1'
#
loop_
_entity.id
_entity.type
_entity.pdbx_description
1 polymer ?
#
loop_
_entity_poly.entity_id
_entity_poly.type
_entity_poly.pdbx_seq_one_letter_code
_entity_poly.pdbx_strand_id
1 'polypeptide(L)'
;MTRVYASAGLDDLMRLAAGESVVLETNQAESEDEEHEFEALLAAQERGPVVVTAEITSSDNSMKLEDVESLHLDTDDSGELSWFARQELIHVIEILKSEEY
;
A
#
# COMPACT_ATOMS: atom_id res chain seq x y z
N MET A 1 -16.83 -5.75 1.64
CA MET A 1 -15.47 -5.19 1.68
C MET A 1 -14.64 -6.06 0.77
N THR A 2 -13.80 -5.46 -0.05
CA THR A 2 -12.94 -6.16 -1.01
C THR A 2 -11.51 -5.82 -0.64
N ARG A 3 -10.71 -6.85 -0.41
CA ARG A 3 -9.27 -6.68 -0.19
C ARG A 3 -8.61 -6.31 -1.51
N VAL A 4 -7.81 -5.25 -1.47
CA VAL A 4 -7.09 -4.71 -2.62
C VAL A 4 -5.64 -4.42 -2.26
N TYR A 5 -4.80 -4.47 -3.29
CA TYR A 5 -3.37 -4.16 -3.23
C TYR A 5 -3.09 -3.01 -4.19
N ALA A 6 -2.65 -1.88 -3.67
CA ALA A 6 -2.44 -0.68 -4.46
C ALA A 6 -1.01 -0.16 -4.29
N SER A 7 -0.43 0.35 -5.36
CA SER A 7 0.82 1.08 -5.24
C SER A 7 0.54 2.52 -4.80
N ALA A 8 1.32 3.03 -3.84
CA ALA A 8 1.23 4.39 -3.34
C ALA A 8 2.60 5.07 -3.39
N GLY A 9 2.60 6.33 -3.85
CA GLY A 9 3.76 7.20 -3.76
C GLY A 9 3.77 8.01 -2.46
N LEU A 10 4.86 8.75 -2.24
CA LEU A 10 5.01 9.63 -1.07
C LEU A 10 3.83 10.62 -0.92
N ASP A 11 3.37 11.21 -2.02
CA ASP A 11 2.25 12.16 -2.02
C ASP A 11 0.93 11.50 -1.55
N ASP A 12 0.66 10.26 -1.99
CA ASP A 12 -0.53 9.52 -1.58
C ASP A 12 -0.50 9.20 -0.09
N LEU A 13 0.66 8.76 0.41
CA LEU A 13 0.87 8.48 1.84
C LEU A 13 0.71 9.74 2.69
N MET A 14 1.22 10.89 2.23
CA MET A 14 1.03 12.17 2.91
C MET A 14 -0.46 12.59 2.95
N ARG A 15 -1.22 12.34 1.89
CA ARG A 15 -2.67 12.61 1.86
C ARG A 15 -3.44 11.70 2.80
N LEU A 16 -3.11 10.41 2.83
CA LEU A 16 -3.66 9.46 3.80
C LEU A 16 -3.36 9.89 5.24
N ALA A 17 -2.13 10.34 5.52
CA ALA A 17 -1.74 10.86 6.83
C ALA A 17 -2.49 12.14 7.22
N ALA A 18 -2.86 12.97 6.25
CA ALA A 18 -3.71 14.15 6.45
C ALA A 18 -5.21 13.79 6.65
N GLY A 19 -5.58 12.52 6.54
CA GLY A 19 -6.97 12.05 6.64
C GLY A 19 -7.77 12.25 5.34
N GLU A 20 -7.10 12.56 4.23
CA GLU A 20 -7.74 12.63 2.91
C GLU A 20 -7.93 11.23 2.32
N SER A 21 -8.88 11.14 1.39
CA SER A 21 -9.04 9.96 0.55
C SER A 21 -8.13 10.03 -0.68
N VAL A 22 -7.58 8.89 -1.06
CA VAL A 22 -6.79 8.71 -2.29
C VAL A 22 -7.49 7.70 -3.19
N VAL A 23 -7.34 7.87 -4.51
CA VAL A 23 -7.84 6.93 -5.51
C VAL A 23 -6.62 6.33 -6.17
N LEU A 24 -6.38 5.04 -5.92
CA LEU A 24 -5.21 4.32 -6.41
C LEU A 24 -5.63 3.25 -7.41
N GLU A 25 -4.69 2.85 -8.26
CA GLU A 25 -4.84 1.67 -9.09
C GLU A 25 -4.70 0.42 -8.21
N THR A 26 -5.76 -0.38 -8.14
CA THR A 26 -5.86 -1.53 -7.25
C THR A 26 -5.74 -2.84 -8.02
N ASN A 27 -5.01 -3.80 -7.46
CA ASN A 27 -5.09 -5.20 -7.80
C ASN A 27 -5.96 -5.95 -6.80
N GLN A 28 -6.58 -7.02 -7.26
CA GLN A 28 -7.26 -8.00 -6.43
C GLN A 28 -6.60 -9.35 -6.65
N ALA A 29 -6.51 -10.13 -5.58
CA ALA A 29 -6.10 -11.52 -5.70
C ALA A 29 -7.16 -12.31 -6.46
N GLU A 30 -6.74 -13.34 -7.20
CA GLU A 30 -7.67 -14.22 -7.93
C GLU A 30 -8.54 -15.06 -6.97
N SER A 31 -8.03 -15.36 -5.77
CA SER A 31 -8.78 -15.97 -4.66
C SER A 31 -8.21 -15.51 -3.31
N GLU A 32 -8.77 -16.02 -2.22
CA GLU A 32 -8.28 -15.82 -0.85
C GLU A 32 -7.07 -16.74 -0.49
N ASP A 33 -6.52 -17.45 -1.48
CA ASP A 33 -5.31 -18.26 -1.29
C ASP A 33 -4.08 -17.36 -1.14
N GLU A 34 -3.22 -17.70 -0.18
CA GLU A 34 -2.02 -16.90 0.16
C GLU A 34 -1.10 -16.65 -1.04
N GLU A 35 -0.99 -17.61 -1.95
CA GLU A 35 -0.21 -17.48 -3.18
C GLU A 35 -0.77 -16.38 -4.10
N HIS A 36 -2.09 -16.35 -4.32
CA HIS A 36 -2.72 -15.31 -5.14
C HIS A 36 -2.71 -13.94 -4.45
N GLU A 37 -2.80 -13.89 -3.12
CA GLU A 37 -2.60 -12.65 -2.37
C GLU A 37 -1.19 -12.09 -2.56
N PHE A 38 -0.19 -12.97 -2.49
CA PHE A 38 1.21 -12.59 -2.69
C PHE A 38 1.47 -12.13 -4.14
N GLU A 39 0.92 -12.82 -5.15
CA GLU A 39 1.02 -12.40 -6.55
C GLU A 39 0.39 -11.03 -6.79
N ALA A 40 -0.78 -10.76 -6.21
CA ALA A 40 -1.43 -9.45 -6.32
C ALA A 40 -0.61 -8.32 -5.68
N LEU A 41 0.03 -8.63 -4.55
CA LEU A 41 0.94 -7.73 -3.84
C LEU A 41 2.20 -7.43 -4.66
N LEU A 42 2.85 -8.45 -5.24
CA LEU A 42 4.02 -8.26 -6.12
C LEU A 42 3.65 -7.43 -7.36
N ALA A 43 2.51 -7.70 -7.98
CA ALA A 43 2.04 -6.92 -9.12
C ALA A 43 1.69 -5.46 -8.76
N ALA A 44 1.40 -5.15 -7.49
CA ALA A 44 1.30 -3.78 -7.02
C ALA A 44 2.68 -3.14 -6.79
N GLN A 45 3.65 -3.88 -6.27
CA GLN A 45 5.03 -3.41 -6.04
C GLN A 45 5.70 -2.93 -7.33
N GLU A 46 5.44 -3.59 -8.46
CA GLU A 46 6.02 -3.20 -9.75
C GLU A 46 5.66 -1.76 -10.20
N ARG A 47 4.62 -1.15 -9.62
CA ARG A 47 4.13 0.18 -10.02
C ARG A 47 4.64 1.32 -9.14
N GLY A 48 5.30 1.04 -8.02
CA GLY A 48 5.76 2.10 -7.13
C GLY A 48 6.26 1.60 -5.78
N PRO A 49 6.75 2.53 -4.94
CA PRO A 49 7.65 2.19 -3.84
C PRO A 49 6.96 1.50 -2.67
N VAL A 50 5.67 1.78 -2.44
CA VAL A 50 4.92 1.19 -1.32
C VAL A 50 3.70 0.47 -1.84
N VAL A 51 3.47 -0.75 -1.38
CA VAL A 51 2.21 -1.46 -1.58
C VAL A 51 1.33 -1.29 -0.34
N VAL A 52 0.12 -0.81 -0.57
CA VAL A 52 -0.94 -0.65 0.43
C VAL A 52 -1.90 -1.82 0.29
N THR A 53 -2.07 -2.59 1.37
CA THR A 53 -3.16 -3.55 1.49
C THR A 53 -4.32 -2.87 2.19
N ALA A 54 -5.51 -2.86 1.57
CA ALA A 54 -6.68 -2.19 2.10
C ALA A 54 -7.96 -3.00 1.89
N GLU A 55 -8.96 -2.77 2.74
CA GLU A 55 -10.31 -3.30 2.58
C GLU A 55 -11.28 -2.18 2.22
N ILE A 56 -11.65 -2.10 0.94
CA ILE A 56 -12.53 -1.04 0.44
C ILE A 56 -13.96 -1.54 0.21
N THR A 57 -14.95 -0.68 0.44
CA THR A 57 -16.34 -0.92 0.01
C THR A 57 -16.72 -0.14 -1.24
N SER A 58 -15.91 0.85 -1.62
CA SER A 58 -16.23 1.77 -2.70
C SER A 58 -15.85 1.19 -4.05
N SER A 59 -16.72 1.36 -5.05
CA SER A 59 -16.49 0.88 -6.42
C SER A 59 -15.56 1.79 -7.23
N ASP A 60 -15.19 2.95 -6.69
CA ASP A 60 -14.30 3.93 -7.32
C ASP A 60 -12.84 3.82 -6.86
N ASN A 61 -12.50 2.77 -6.09
CA ASN A 61 -11.18 2.55 -5.52
C ASN A 61 -10.69 3.70 -4.62
N SER A 62 -11.61 4.56 -4.14
CA SER A 62 -11.29 5.53 -3.11
C SER A 62 -11.04 4.81 -1.79
N MET A 63 -9.90 5.09 -1.18
CA MET A 63 -9.52 4.57 0.13
C MET A 63 -9.07 5.69 1.07
N LYS A 64 -9.29 5.47 2.36
CA LYS A 64 -8.79 6.29 3.47
C LYS A 64 -7.88 5.46 4.35
N LEU A 65 -7.17 6.12 5.27
CA LEU A 65 -6.30 5.45 6.23
C LEU A 65 -7.03 4.41 7.11
N GLU A 66 -8.33 4.59 7.34
CA GLU A 66 -9.14 3.60 8.08
C GLU A 66 -9.36 2.29 7.33
N ASP A 67 -9.30 2.32 5.99
CA ASP A 67 -9.44 1.16 5.12
C ASP A 67 -8.11 0.40 4.96
N VAL A 68 -6.97 1.03 5.29
CA VAL A 68 -5.64 0.44 5.18
C VAL A 68 -5.39 -0.55 6.30
N GLU A 69 -5.01 -1.77 5.93
CA GLU A 69 -4.61 -2.84 6.86
C GLU A 69 -3.10 -2.81 7.09
N SER A 70 -2.31 -2.77 6.01
CA SER A 70 -0.85 -2.77 6.08
C SER A 70 -0.18 -2.04 4.92
N LEU A 71 1.08 -1.71 5.12
CA LEU A 71 1.97 -1.10 4.14
C LEU A 71 3.17 -2.03 3.95
N HIS A 72 3.64 -2.14 2.72
CA HIS A 72 4.78 -2.97 2.35
C HIS A 72 5.77 -2.15 1.54
N LEU A 73 7.03 -2.15 1.97
CA LEU A 73 8.11 -1.36 1.39
C LEU A 73 9.40 -2.18 1.41
N ASP A 74 10.15 -2.13 0.32
CA ASP A 74 11.54 -2.57 0.29
C ASP A 74 12.39 -1.46 0.91
N THR A 75 12.98 -1.73 2.08
CA THR A 75 13.71 -0.72 2.86
C THR A 75 15.22 -0.76 2.66
N ASP A 76 15.72 -1.77 1.95
CA ASP A 76 17.15 -2.00 1.77
C ASP A 76 17.55 -2.36 0.33
N ASP A 77 16.63 -2.16 -0.63
CA ASP A 77 16.80 -2.45 -2.07
C ASP A 77 17.14 -3.93 -2.32
N SER A 78 16.71 -4.82 -1.42
CA SER A 78 16.93 -6.27 -1.55
C SER A 78 15.89 -6.94 -2.43
N GLY A 79 14.78 -6.26 -2.70
CA GLY A 79 13.55 -6.80 -3.26
C GLY A 79 12.65 -7.47 -2.21
N GLU A 80 13.07 -7.58 -0.95
CA GLU A 80 12.26 -8.13 0.14
C GLU A 80 11.40 -7.05 0.80
N LEU A 81 10.09 -7.27 0.81
CA LEU A 81 9.14 -6.31 1.35
C LEU A 81 9.00 -6.45 2.86
N SER A 82 9.39 -5.40 3.59
CA SER A 82 9.07 -5.24 4.99
C SER A 82 7.59 -4.94 5.19
N TRP A 83 6.98 -5.52 6.22
CA TRP A 83 5.59 -5.28 6.60
C TRP A 83 5.49 -4.21 7.69
N PHE A 84 4.60 -3.24 7.52
CA PHE A 84 4.30 -2.20 8.48
C PHE A 84 2.79 -2.14 8.74
N ALA A 85 2.42 -1.91 10.00
CA ALA A 85 1.03 -1.65 10.36
C ALA A 85 0.60 -0.26 9.89
N ARG A 86 -0.70 -0.04 9.66
CA ARG A 86 -1.22 1.29 9.26
C ARG A 86 -0.82 2.44 10.20
N GLN A 87 -0.63 2.15 11.50
CA GLN A 87 -0.22 3.14 12.51
C GLN A 87 1.21 3.63 12.29
N GLU A 88 2.00 2.88 11.53
CA GLU A 88 3.39 3.18 11.20
C GLU A 88 3.52 3.97 9.89
N LEU A 89 2.41 4.46 9.32
CA LEU A 89 2.42 5.26 8.08
C LEU A 89 3.43 6.42 8.12
N ILE A 90 3.53 7.12 9.25
CA ILE A 90 4.48 8.23 9.40
C ILE A 90 5.92 7.73 9.30
N HIS A 91 6.21 6.55 9.86
CA HIS A 91 7.53 5.94 9.77
C HIS A 91 7.86 5.52 8.33
N VAL A 92 6.91 4.95 7.60
CA VAL A 92 7.07 4.62 6.17
C VAL A 92 7.37 5.88 5.34
N ILE A 93 6.66 6.98 5.61
CA ILE A 93 6.92 8.29 4.97
C ILE A 93 8.34 8.79 5.29
N GLU A 94 8.83 8.60 6.52
CA GLU A 94 10.19 8.98 6.91
C GLU A 94 11.26 8.15 6.19
N ILE A 95 11.03 6.84 6.01
CA ILE A 95 11.93 5.97 5.24
C ILE A 95 12.03 6.47 3.80
N LEU A 96 10.91 6.65 3.09
CA LEU A 96 10.91 7.12 1.70
C LEU A 96 11.59 8.48 1.53
N LYS A 97 11.40 9.39 2.48
CA LYS A 97 12.06 10.70 2.47
C LYS A 97 13.57 10.61 2.69
N SER A 98 14.04 9.58 3.37
CA SER A 98 15.48 9.36 3.60
C SER A 98 16.19 8.76 2.39
N GLU A 99 15.47 8.05 1.52
CA GLU A 99 16.01 7.44 0.29
C GLU A 99 16.13 8.42 -0.89
N GLU A 100 15.40 9.53 -0.86
CA GLU A 100 15.47 10.59 -1.89
C GLU A 100 16.72 11.51 -1.76
N TYR A 101 17.62 11.27 -0.80
CA TYR A 101 18.83 12.07 -0.55
C TYR A 101 20.12 11.24 -0.56
#